data_AF-A0A921B8W2-F1
#
_entry.id   AF-A0A921B8W2-F1
#
_cell.length_a   1.000
_cell.length_b   1.000
_cell.length_c   1.000
_cell.angle_alpha   90.00
_cell.angle_beta   90.00
_cell.angle_gamma   90.00
#
_symmetry.space_group_name_H-M   'P 1'
#
loop_
_entity.id
_entity.type
_entity.pdbx_description
1 polymer ?
#
loop_
_entity_poly.entity_id
_entity_poly.type
_entity_poly.pdbx_seq_one_letter_code
_entity_poly.pdbx_strand_id
1 'polypeptide(L)' 'MSLKRSVLRRLNTEMREGRVEKKYLAVVEGKWPHKEVCISSNLKKNHLRSGEREVVEIS' A
#
# COMPACT_ATOMS: atom_id res chain seq x y z
N MET A 1 -11.60 10.10 -9.45
CA MET A 1 -12.65 9.29 -10.12
C MET A 1 -12.25 9.10 -11.57
N SER A 2 -12.12 7.87 -12.06
CA SER A 2 -11.96 7.61 -13.49
C SER A 2 -13.31 7.76 -14.17
N LEU A 3 -13.48 8.79 -15.00
CA LEU A 3 -14.75 9.16 -15.62
C LEU A 3 -15.19 8.20 -16.75
N LYS A 4 -14.33 7.26 -17.17
CA LYS A 4 -14.64 6.24 -18.20
C LYS A 4 -14.23 4.84 -17.77
N ARG A 5 -15.08 3.84 -18.02
CA ARG A 5 -14.84 2.43 -17.63
C ARG A 5 -13.54 1.85 -18.21
N SER A 6 -13.21 2.22 -19.45
CA SER A 6 -11.99 1.75 -20.14
C SER A 6 -10.72 2.22 -19.43
N VAL A 7 -10.67 3.48 -19.00
CA VAL A 7 -9.55 4.07 -18.27
C VAL A 7 -9.38 3.41 -16.90
N LEU A 8 -10.48 3.19 -16.18
CA LEU A 8 -10.43 2.50 -14.87
C LEU A 8 -9.89 1.07 -15.01
N ARG A 9 -10.33 0.33 -16.03
CA ARG A 9 -9.84 -1.02 -16.29
C ARG A 9 -8.35 -1.02 -16.57
N ARG A 10 -7.88 -0.13 -17.45
CA ARG A 10 -6.46 0.00 -17.77
C ARG A 10 -5.66 0.33 -16.52
N LEU A 11 -6.05 1.34 -15.74
CA LEU A 11 -5.37 1.72 -14.51
C LEU A 11 -5.31 0.57 -13.50
N ASN A 12 -6.41 -0.17 -13.32
CA ASN A 12 -6.43 -1.33 -12.44
C ASN A 12 -5.48 -2.43 -12.92
N THR A 13 -5.35 -2.65 -14.23
CA THR A 13 -4.35 -3.56 -14.80
C THR A 13 -2.93 -3.09 -14.48
N GLU A 14 -2.60 -1.82 -14.75
CA GLU A 14 -1.29 -1.25 -14.42
C GLU A 14 -0.94 -1.42 -12.93
N MET A 15 -1.91 -1.22 -12.03
CA MET A 15 -1.72 -1.38 -10.59
C MET A 15 -1.48 -2.84 -10.18
N ARG A 16 -2.21 -3.80 -10.75
CA ARG A 16 -2.03 -5.23 -10.45
C ARG A 16 -0.71 -5.76 -10.97
N GLU A 17 -0.28 -5.27 -12.12
CA GLU A 17 0.97 -5.68 -12.77
C GLU A 17 2.18 -4.88 -12.25
N GLY A 18 2.00 -4.07 -11.20
CA GLY A 18 3.09 -3.38 -10.50
C GLY A 18 3.75 -2.25 -11.28
N ARG A 19 3.12 -1.75 -12.36
CA ARG A 19 3.67 -0.69 -13.22
C ARG A 19 3.40 0.73 -12.75
N VAL A 20 2.81 0.87 -11.56
CA VAL A 20 2.49 2.18 -10.96
C VAL A 20 3.43 2.44 -9.80
N GLU A 21 4.25 3.47 -9.92
CA GLU A 21 5.06 4.00 -8.82
C GLU A 21 4.18 4.81 -7.86
N LYS A 22 4.31 4.56 -6.56
CA LYS A 22 3.58 5.28 -5.50
C LYS A 22 4.57 5.83 -4.49
N LYS A 23 4.58 7.15 -4.32
CA LYS A 23 5.44 7.85 -3.35
C LYS A 23 4.58 8.45 -2.26
N TYR A 24 4.99 8.23 -1.02
CA TYR A 24 4.30 8.70 0.17
C TYR A 24 5.28 9.45 1.05
N LEU A 25 4.85 10.58 1.60
CA LEU A 25 5.54 11.24 2.70
C LEU A 25 4.84 10.85 3.99
N ALA A 26 5.61 10.41 4.98
CA ALA A 26 5.10 10.02 6.29
C ALA A 26 5.99 10.59 7.40
N VAL A 27 5.37 10.87 8.54
CA VAL A 27 6.10 11.16 9.78
C VAL A 27 6.28 9.84 10.51
N VAL A 28 7.50 9.58 10.96
CA VAL A 28 7.88 8.37 11.70
C VAL A 28 8.34 8.75 13.09
N GLU A 29 8.19 7.82 14.02
CA GLU A 29 8.75 7.96 15.35
C GLU A 29 10.29 7.82 15.28
N GLY A 30 11.00 8.72 15.95
CA GLY A 30 12.46 8.67 16.05
C GLY A 30 13.21 9.04 14.77
N LYS A 31 14.43 8.50 14.62
CA LYS A 31 15.31 8.76 13.47
C LYS A 31 15.20 7.63 12.47
N TRP A 32 14.73 7.94 11.27
CA TRP A 32 14.75 6.98 10.16
C TRP A 32 16.18 6.64 9.76
N PRO A 33 16.50 5.37 9.43
CA PRO A 33 17.83 4.99 8.96
C PRO A 33 18.24 5.82 7.73
N HIS A 34 19.49 6.29 7.70
CA HIS A 34 20.02 7.06 6.57
C HIS A 34 20.19 6.24 5.28
N LYS A 35 20.22 4.92 5.38
CA LYS A 35 20.31 4.02 4.23
C LYS A 35 18.91 3.77 3.68
N GLU A 36 18.81 3.62 2.37
CA GLU A 36 17.57 3.14 1.75
C GLU A 36 17.27 1.73 2.28
N VAL A 37 16.08 1.55 2.84
CA VAL A 37 15.64 0.28 3.44
C VAL A 37 14.52 -0.27 2.59
N CYS A 38 14.77 -1.42 1.95
CA CYS A 38 13.69 -2.24 1.40
C CYS A 38 13.20 -3.17 2.52
N ILE A 39 11.95 -2.99 2.94
CA ILE A 39 11.32 -3.81 3.98
C ILE A 39 10.47 -4.87 3.28
N SER A 40 10.87 -6.13 3.41
CA SER A 40 10.09 -7.29 2.95
C SER A 40 9.52 -8.01 4.16
N SER A 41 8.24 -7.79 4.44
CA SER A 41 7.52 -8.40 5.56
C SER A 41 6.20 -9.01 5.09
N ASN A 42 5.81 -10.13 5.71
CA ASN A 42 4.52 -10.77 5.45
C ASN A 42 3.43 -10.05 6.24
N LEU A 43 2.44 -9.50 5.55
CA LEU A 43 1.37 -8.72 6.20
C LEU A 43 0.03 -9.47 6.17
N LYS A 44 -0.68 -9.46 7.28
CA LYS A 44 -2.06 -9.94 7.40
C LYS A 44 -3.01 -8.77 7.59
N LYS A 45 -4.10 -8.79 6.83
CA LYS A 45 -5.21 -7.85 6.98
C LYS A 45 -6.30 -8.45 7.87
N ASN A 46 -6.68 -7.71 8.91
CA ASN A 46 -7.79 -8.02 9.80
C ASN A 46 -9.00 -7.13 9.48
N HIS A 47 -10.19 -7.67 9.68
CA HIS A 47 -11.46 -6.94 9.57
C HIS A 47 -12.12 -6.95 10.95
N LEU A 48 -12.22 -5.78 11.57
CA LEU A 48 -12.81 -5.64 12.90
C LEU A 48 -14.33 -5.57 12.81
N ARG A 49 -15.02 -5.94 13.90
CA ARG A 49 -16.50 -5.83 13.98
C ARG A 49 -16.98 -4.38 13.85
N SER A 50 -16.14 -3.40 14.17
CA SER A 50 -16.38 -1.97 13.97
C SER A 50 -16.37 -1.54 12.50
N GLY A 51 -15.88 -2.38 11.57
CA GLY A 51 -15.70 -2.06 10.15
C GLY A 51 -14.31 -1.52 9.80
N GLU A 52 -13.48 -1.24 10.80
CA GLU A 52 -12.08 -0.87 10.62
C GLU A 52 -11.24 -2.02 10.06
N ARG A 53 -10.10 -1.65 9.46
CA ARG A 53 -9.13 -2.58 8.89
C ARG A 53 -7.79 -2.34 9.55
N GLU A 54 -7.28 -3.37 10.20
CA GLU A 54 -5.96 -3.37 10.80
C GLU A 54 -5.03 -4.24 9.96
N VAL A 55 -3.76 -3.84 9.83
CA VAL A 55 -2.72 -4.63 9.16
C VAL A 55 -1.64 -4.93 10.18
N VAL A 56 -1.35 -6.21 10.37
CA VAL A 56 -0.33 -6.70 11.30
C VAL A 56 0.72 -7.50 10.53
N GLU A 57 1.95 -7.48 11.02
CA GLU A 57 3.01 -8.36 10.54
C GLU A 57 2.74 -9.81 10.98
N ILE A 58 3.04 -10.75 10.09
CA ILE A 58 3.01 -12.19 10.35
C ILE A 58 4.45 -12.63 10.60
N SER A 59 4.73 -13.08 11.82
CA SER A 59 6.00 -13.72 12.18
C SER A 59 6.11 -15.13 11.63
#